data_AF-A0A3C2CKY5-F1
#
_entry.id   AF-A0A3C2CKY5-F1
#
_cell.length_a   1.000
_cell.length_b   1.000
_cell.length_c   1.000
_cell.angle_alpha   90.00
_cell.angle_beta   90.00
_cell.angle_gamma   90.00
#
_symmetry.space_group_name_H-M   'P 1'
#
loop_
_entity.id
_entity.type
_entity.pdbx_description
1 polymer ?
#
loop_
_entity_poly.entity_id
_entity_poly.type
_entity_poly.pdbx_seq_one_letter_code
_entity_poly.pdbx_strand_id
1 'polypeptide(L)'
;MERRKYAVRTYGCQMNEHDSERISGLLEADGLVPAVSEEEADVIVLNTCCIRENADNRLYGALGNLKTLKAEKPDLQIAVAGCLAQKDRELIQKRAKHVYGVFGTHNVQNAVKLLKKSQT
;
A
#
# COMPACT_ATOMS: atom_id res chain seq x y z
N MET A 1 -4.72 23.65 -5.61
CA MET A 1 -4.73 22.18 -5.77
C MET A 1 -4.66 21.58 -4.39
N GLU A 2 -5.59 20.69 -4.06
CA GLU A 2 -5.58 19.95 -2.80
C GLU A 2 -4.41 18.95 -2.80
N ARG A 3 -3.71 18.80 -1.67
CA ARG A 3 -2.60 17.84 -1.56
C ARG A 3 -3.19 16.43 -1.46
N ARG A 4 -2.71 15.51 -2.29
CA ARG A 4 -3.12 14.09 -2.22
C ARG A 4 -2.86 13.54 -0.83
N LYS A 5 -3.78 12.72 -0.32
CA LYS A 5 -3.71 12.12 1.01
C LYS A 5 -3.24 10.67 0.95
N TYR A 6 -2.52 10.19 1.96
CA TYR A 6 -2.06 8.80 2.02
C TYR A 6 -2.38 8.13 3.36
N ALA A 7 -2.52 6.81 3.33
CA ALA A 7 -2.56 5.96 4.53
C ALA A 7 -1.61 4.76 4.37
N VAL A 8 -0.89 4.42 5.44
CA VAL A 8 -0.06 3.20 5.51
C VAL A 8 -0.61 2.29 6.59
N ARG A 9 -0.93 1.05 6.24
CA ARG A 9 -1.35 0.01 7.19
C ARG A 9 -0.26 -1.01 7.36
N THR A 10 0.23 -1.12 8.59
CA THR A 10 1.23 -2.10 8.98
C THR A 10 0.56 -3.38 9.48
N TYR A 11 0.95 -4.53 8.95
CA TYR A 11 0.63 -5.85 9.47
C TYR A 11 1.91 -6.66 9.66
N GLY A 12 2.44 -6.74 10.88
CA GLY A 12 3.68 -7.49 11.02
C GLY A 12 4.45 -7.28 12.29
N CYS A 13 5.75 -7.09 12.09
CA CYS A 13 6.75 -6.92 13.15
C CYS A 13 7.31 -5.50 13.15
N GLN A 14 8.26 -5.24 14.05
CA GLN A 14 8.95 -3.95 14.18
C GLN A 14 9.64 -3.50 12.88
N MET A 15 10.13 -4.44 12.06
CA MET A 15 10.70 -4.07 10.75
C MET A 15 9.64 -3.51 9.80
N ASN A 16 8.40 -4.01 9.85
CA ASN A 16 7.33 -3.42 9.05
C ASN A 16 6.95 -2.02 9.56
N GLU A 17 7.00 -1.76 10.87
CA GLU A 17 6.76 -0.39 11.37
C GLU A 17 7.83 0.58 10.89
N HIS A 18 9.11 0.19 11.01
CA HIS A 18 10.22 0.98 10.48
C HIS A 18 10.11 1.19 8.96
N ASP A 19 9.73 0.16 8.20
CA ASP A 19 9.49 0.28 6.76
C ASP A 19 8.28 1.20 6.47
N SER A 20 7.23 1.18 7.30
CA SER A 20 6.07 2.05 7.17
C SER A 20 6.41 3.52 7.43
N GLU A 21 7.26 3.82 8.42
CA GLU A 21 7.79 5.17 8.64
C GLU A 21 8.58 5.65 7.41
N ARG A 22 9.43 4.78 6.84
CA ARG A 22 10.18 5.09 5.62
C ARG A 22 9.26 5.32 4.42
N ILE A 23 8.24 4.49 4.23
CA ILE A 23 7.22 4.67 3.17
C ILE A 23 6.53 6.03 3.35
N SER A 24 6.13 6.36 4.57
CA SER A 24 5.44 7.60 4.92
C SER A 24 6.30 8.82 4.59
N GLY A 25 7.56 8.85 5.03
CA GLY A 25 8.49 9.94 4.72
C GLY A 25 8.76 10.10 3.22
N LEU A 26 8.75 9.00 2.46
CA LEU A 26 8.88 9.04 1.00
C LEU A 26 7.64 9.65 0.32
N LEU A 27 6.44 9.34 0.80
CA LEU A 27 5.18 9.90 0.28
C LEU A 27 5.08 11.40 0.62
N GLU A 28 5.50 11.80 1.82
CA GLU A 28 5.55 13.20 2.25
C GLU A 28 6.58 14.01 1.48
N ALA A 29 7.75 13.44 1.19
CA ALA A 29 8.74 14.04 0.31
C ALA A 29 8.22 14.24 -1.12
N ASP A 30 7.17 13.51 -1.52
CA ASP A 30 6.47 13.69 -2.79
C ASP A 30 5.26 14.65 -2.72
N GLY A 31 5.06 15.30 -1.58
CA GLY A 31 4.03 16.31 -1.36
C GLY A 31 2.66 15.76 -0.95
N LEU A 32 2.56 14.44 -0.68
CA LEU A 32 1.36 13.88 -0.09
C LEU A 32 1.30 14.23 1.42
N VAL A 33 0.11 14.16 1.98
CA VAL A 33 -0.12 14.36 3.42
C VAL A 33 -0.81 13.15 4.04
N PRO A 34 -0.61 12.85 5.33
CA PRO A 34 -1.36 11.80 6.00
C PRO A 34 -2.86 12.05 5.91
N ALA A 35 -3.63 11.01 5.57
CA ALA A 35 -5.08 11.04 5.62
C ALA A 35 -5.56 10.88 7.07
N VAL A 36 -6.69 11.51 7.41
CA VAL A 36 -7.33 11.33 8.73
C VAL A 36 -7.99 9.94 8.81
N SER A 37 -8.43 9.40 7.67
CA SER A 37 -8.99 8.05 7.55
C SER A 37 -8.63 7.43 6.19
N GLU A 38 -8.81 6.11 6.06
CA GLU A 38 -8.55 5.42 4.78
C GLU A 38 -9.47 5.89 3.66
N GLU A 39 -10.71 6.25 4.01
CA GLU A 39 -11.73 6.71 3.07
C GLU A 39 -11.33 8.05 2.42
N GLU A 40 -10.58 8.87 3.15
CA GLU A 40 -10.04 10.13 2.65
C GLU A 40 -8.77 9.96 1.82
N ALA A 41 -8.09 8.80 1.91
CA ALA A 41 -6.81 8.60 1.23
C ALA A 41 -6.98 8.49 -0.29
N ASP A 42 -6.02 9.04 -1.03
CA ASP A 42 -5.85 8.83 -2.47
C ASP A 42 -4.86 7.70 -2.75
N VAL A 43 -4.01 7.40 -1.77
CA VAL A 43 -3.02 6.32 -1.79
C VAL A 43 -3.12 5.51 -0.50
N ILE A 44 -3.29 4.19 -0.61
CA ILE A 44 -3.24 3.27 0.53
C ILE A 44 -2.12 2.25 0.31
N VAL A 45 -1.23 2.11 1.29
CA VAL A 45 -0.15 1.11 1.28
C VAL A 45 -0.37 0.08 2.37
N LEU A 46 -0.55 -1.18 2.01
CA LEU A 46 -0.60 -2.31 2.94
C LEU A 46 0.79 -2.92 3.11
N ASN A 47 1.48 -2.66 4.21
CA ASN A 47 2.80 -3.19 4.51
C ASN A 47 2.72 -4.44 5.38
N THR A 48 3.03 -5.61 4.83
CA THR A 48 2.74 -6.91 5.45
C THR A 48 3.94 -7.85 5.57
N CYS A 49 4.02 -8.55 6.71
CA CYS A 49 5.03 -9.55 7.03
C CYS A 49 4.69 -10.93 6.45
N CYS A 50 5.69 -11.75 6.11
CA CYS A 50 5.46 -13.10 5.58
C CYS A 50 5.51 -14.22 6.63
N ILE A 51 5.98 -13.94 7.85
CA ILE A 51 6.24 -14.97 8.88
C ILE A 51 5.16 -15.04 9.96
N ARG A 52 4.20 -14.11 9.95
CA ARG A 52 3.10 -14.13 10.93
C ARG A 52 2.00 -15.06 10.44
N GLU A 53 1.46 -15.86 11.35
CA GLU A 53 0.29 -16.67 11.07
C GLU A 53 -0.86 -15.77 10.59
N ASN A 54 -1.61 -16.21 9.58
CA ASN A 54 -2.73 -15.49 8.97
C ASN A 54 -2.36 -14.16 8.29
N ALA A 55 -1.09 -13.89 8.01
CA ALA A 55 -0.70 -12.66 7.30
C ALA A 55 -1.33 -12.55 5.91
N ASP A 56 -1.45 -13.68 5.21
CA ASP A 56 -2.16 -13.86 3.95
C ASP A 56 -3.65 -13.56 4.09
N ASN A 57 -4.32 -14.18 5.06
CA ASN A 57 -5.74 -13.96 5.33
C ASN A 57 -6.04 -12.49 5.64
N ARG A 58 -5.20 -11.84 6.46
CA ARG A 58 -5.32 -10.41 6.77
C ARG A 58 -5.11 -9.53 5.54
N LEU A 59 -4.09 -9.83 4.72
CA LEU A 59 -3.83 -9.09 3.49
C LEU A 59 -5.02 -9.19 2.53
N TYR A 60 -5.50 -10.40 2.23
CA TYR A 60 -6.59 -10.59 1.28
C TYR A 60 -7.93 -10.07 1.81
N GLY A 61 -8.19 -10.16 3.11
CA GLY A 61 -9.34 -9.52 3.74
C GLY A 61 -9.30 -8.00 3.58
N ALA A 62 -8.16 -7.37 3.85
CA ALA A 62 -7.98 -5.92 3.66
C ALA A 62 -8.14 -5.52 2.18
N LEU A 63 -7.53 -6.27 1.26
CA LEU A 63 -7.69 -6.05 -0.18
C LEU A 63 -9.14 -6.21 -0.64
N GLY A 64 -9.91 -7.12 -0.03
CA GLY A 64 -11.35 -7.26 -0.26
C GLY A 64 -12.11 -5.99 0.12
N ASN A 65 -11.87 -5.44 1.30
CA ASN A 65 -12.50 -4.20 1.76
C ASN A 65 -12.13 -3.00 0.87
N LEU A 66 -10.84 -2.88 0.53
CA LEU A 66 -10.36 -1.80 -0.33
C LEU A 66 -10.88 -1.89 -1.77
N LYS A 67 -11.32 -3.08 -2.23
CA LYS A 67 -11.97 -3.23 -3.53
C LYS A 67 -13.30 -2.45 -3.56
N THR A 68 -14.06 -2.49 -2.48
CA THR A 68 -15.30 -1.72 -2.33
C THR A 68 -14.99 -0.22 -2.34
N LEU A 69 -14.02 0.21 -1.54
CA LEU A 69 -13.63 1.63 -1.49
C LEU A 69 -13.12 2.14 -2.84
N LYS A 70 -12.38 1.32 -3.61
CA LYS A 70 -11.95 1.70 -4.97
C LYS A 70 -13.12 1.81 -5.95
N ALA A 71 -14.21 1.07 -5.75
CA ALA A 71 -15.40 1.21 -6.59
C ALA A 71 -16.05 2.59 -6.39
N GLU A 72 -15.98 3.13 -5.17
CA GLU A 72 -16.47 4.47 -4.82
C GLU A 72 -15.46 5.58 -5.20
N LYS A 73 -14.15 5.27 -5.12
CA LYS A 73 -13.03 6.15 -5.49
C LYS A 73 -12.18 5.49 -6.57
N PRO A 74 -12.55 5.59 -7.86
CA PRO A 74 -11.83 4.93 -8.95
C PRO A 74 -10.34 5.30 -9.02
N ASP A 75 -10.01 6.53 -8.65
CA ASP A 75 -8.65 7.07 -8.64
C ASP A 75 -7.79 6.61 -7.46
N LEU A 76 -8.38 5.93 -6.47
CA LEU A 76 -7.66 5.37 -5.32
C LEU A 76 -6.55 4.41 -5.79
N GLN A 77 -5.31 4.70 -5.41
CA GLN A 77 -4.17 3.84 -5.67
C GLN A 77 -3.91 2.94 -4.46
N ILE A 78 -4.01 1.62 -4.66
CA ILE A 78 -3.75 0.63 -3.61
C ILE A 78 -2.43 -0.06 -3.90
N ALA A 79 -1.53 -0.09 -2.92
CA ALA A 79 -0.22 -0.70 -3.00
C ALA A 79 -0.02 -1.74 -1.89
N VAL A 80 0.77 -2.77 -2.18
CA VAL A 80 1.15 -3.81 -1.19
C VAL A 80 2.66 -3.85 -1.05
N ALA A 81 3.13 -3.80 0.20
CA ALA A 81 4.53 -3.71 0.60
C ALA A 81 4.92 -4.85 1.55
N GLY A 82 6.23 -4.98 1.78
CA GLY A 82 6.77 -5.84 2.84
C GLY A 82 7.16 -7.25 2.38
N CYS A 83 7.55 -8.10 3.34
CA CYS A 83 8.09 -9.42 3.04
C CYS A 83 7.07 -10.33 2.32
N LEU A 84 5.78 -10.22 2.66
CA LEU A 84 4.75 -11.03 1.99
C LEU A 84 4.53 -10.57 0.56
N ALA A 85 4.60 -9.26 0.29
CA ALA A 85 4.57 -8.71 -1.05
C ALA A 85 5.74 -9.22 -1.93
N GLN A 86 6.91 -9.42 -1.31
CA GLN A 86 8.08 -9.99 -1.99
C GLN A 86 7.90 -11.48 -2.31
N LYS A 87 7.37 -12.25 -1.36
CA LYS A 87 7.15 -13.70 -1.50
C LYS A 87 6.02 -14.02 -2.49
N ASP A 88 4.89 -13.35 -2.36
CA ASP A 88 3.63 -13.72 -3.02
C ASP A 88 3.24 -12.74 -4.16
N ARG A 89 4.23 -12.04 -4.75
CA ARG A 89 3.99 -10.97 -5.74
C ARG A 89 3.04 -11.37 -6.85
N GLU A 90 3.31 -12.50 -7.51
CA GLU A 90 2.51 -12.98 -8.65
C GLU A 90 1.11 -13.37 -8.22
N LEU A 91 0.96 -13.98 -7.04
CA LEU A 91 -0.32 -14.39 -6.51
C LEU A 91 -1.20 -13.17 -6.18
N ILE A 92 -0.62 -12.13 -5.56
CA ILE A 92 -1.31 -10.87 -5.28
C ILE A 92 -1.79 -10.23 -6.58
N GLN A 93 -0.92 -10.12 -7.59
CA GLN A 93 -1.28 -9.54 -8.89
C GLN A 93 -2.37 -10.34 -9.61
N LYS A 94 -2.35 -11.68 -9.48
CA LYS A 94 -3.38 -12.56 -10.07
C LYS A 94 -4.73 -12.44 -9.35
N ARG A 95 -4.74 -12.39 -8.02
CA ARG A 95 -5.95 -12.40 -7.19
C ARG A 95 -6.57 -11.02 -6.97
N ALA A 96 -5.76 -9.97 -6.91
CA ALA A 96 -6.18 -8.62 -6.57
C ALA A 96 -5.80 -7.64 -7.69
N LYS A 97 -6.49 -7.75 -8.84
CA LYS A 97 -6.25 -6.91 -10.03
C LYS A 97 -6.45 -5.42 -9.80
N HIS A 98 -7.14 -5.04 -8.73
CA HIS A 98 -7.34 -3.65 -8.30
C HIS A 98 -6.14 -3.05 -7.56
N VAL A 99 -5.13 -3.86 -7.21
CA VAL A 99 -3.86 -3.40 -6.66
C VAL A 99 -3.04 -2.75 -7.76
N TYR A 100 -2.69 -1.49 -7.54
CA TYR A 100 -1.90 -0.68 -8.45
C TYR A 100 -0.43 -1.14 -8.50
N GLY A 101 0.14 -1.54 -7.37
CA GLY A 101 1.54 -1.96 -7.30
C GLY A 101 1.87 -2.87 -6.13
N VAL A 102 2.88 -3.73 -6.32
CA VAL A 102 3.41 -4.65 -5.30
C VAL A 102 4.92 -4.49 -5.21
N PHE A 103 5.45 -4.24 -4.02
CA PHE A 103 6.87 -4.01 -3.79
C PHE A 103 7.39 -4.74 -2.54
N GLY A 104 8.56 -5.37 -2.66
CA GLY A 104 9.26 -5.97 -1.53
C GLY A 104 10.01 -4.95 -0.67
N THR A 105 10.54 -5.42 0.46
CA THR A 105 11.28 -4.60 1.46
C THR A 105 12.50 -3.87 0.87
N HIS A 106 13.17 -4.46 -0.12
CA HIS A 106 14.35 -3.88 -0.78
C HIS A 106 14.02 -2.72 -1.73
N ASN A 107 12.73 -2.51 -2.02
CA ASN A 107 12.25 -1.63 -3.08
C ASN A 107 11.22 -0.63 -2.58
N VAL A 108 11.22 -0.30 -1.28
CA VAL A 108 10.32 0.70 -0.68
C VAL A 108 10.39 2.05 -1.40
N GLN A 109 11.58 2.46 -1.88
CA GLN A 109 11.76 3.66 -2.72
C GLN A 109 11.00 3.62 -4.07
N ASN A 110 10.61 2.45 -4.57
CA ASN A 110 9.80 2.34 -5.79
C ASN A 110 8.30 2.58 -5.53
N ALA A 111 7.85 2.62 -4.27
CA ALA A 111 6.47 2.95 -3.91
C ALA A 111 6.07 4.30 -4.51
N VAL A 112 6.90 5.33 -4.31
CA VAL A 112 6.66 6.68 -4.84
C VAL A 112 6.74 6.72 -6.37
N LYS A 113 7.73 6.04 -6.97
CA LYS A 113 7.93 6.07 -8.43
C LYS A 113 6.74 5.50 -9.20
N LEU A 114 6.05 4.51 -8.65
CA LEU A 114 4.88 3.93 -9.30
C LEU A 114 3.67 4.84 -9.15
N LEU A 115 3.42 5.41 -7.96
CA LEU A 115 2.26 6.27 -7.69
C LEU A 115 2.24 7.58 -8.51
N LYS A 116 3.39 7.95 -9.12
CA LYS A 116 3.53 9.05 -10.09
C LYS A 116 2.98 8.76 -11.48
N LYS A 117 2.86 7.50 -11.91
CA LYS A 117 2.52 7.15 -13.30
C LYS A 117 1.08 7.49 -13.72
N SER A 118 0.29 8.12 -12.86
CA SER A 118 -1.08 8.56 -13.16
C SER A 118 -1.20 10.05 -13.56
N GLN A 119 -0.08 10.77 -13.77
CA GLN A 119 -0.08 12.17 -14.22
C GLN A 119 0.58 12.35 -15.61
N THR A 120 0.38 11.42 -16.54
CA THR A 120 0.79 11.59 -17.95
C THR A 120 -0.32 11.14 -18.87
#